data_AF-A0A8D2HBC3-F1
#
_entry.id   AF-A0A8D2HBC3-F1
#
_cell.length_a   1.000
_cell.length_b   1.000
_cell.length_c   1.000
_cell.angle_alpha   90.00
_cell.angle_beta   90.00
_cell.angle_gamma   90.00
#
_symmetry.space_group_name_H-M   'P 1'
#
loop_
_entity.id
_entity.type
_entity.pdbx_description
1 polymer ?
#
loop_
_entity_poly.entity_id
_entity_poly.type
_entity_poly.pdbx_seq_one_letter_code
_entity_poly.pdbx_strand_id
1 'polypeptide(L)'
;MTGYTPDEKLRLQQLRELRRRWLKDQELSPREPVLPAQRMWPMEAFWNKFLQDRAPWKNVIYKVYRTSIFAVTCVLIPTWIVHYYVKYHVSKKPYAIVERKPRIFPGDTILETGEVIPPMKEYPDQHH
;
A
#
# COMPACT_ATOMS: atom_id res chain seq x y z
N MET A 1 -52.69 -11.87 -40.52
CA MET A 1 -52.15 -10.95 -39.51
C MET A 1 -51.53 -11.79 -38.41
N THR A 2 -50.21 -11.85 -38.43
CA THR A 2 -49.36 -12.75 -37.65
C THR A 2 -49.20 -12.21 -36.24
N GLY A 3 -49.94 -12.78 -35.30
CA GLY A 3 -49.88 -12.43 -33.89
C GLY A 3 -50.17 -13.66 -33.03
N TYR A 4 -49.94 -13.51 -31.72
CA TYR A 4 -50.12 -14.59 -30.76
C TYR A 4 -51.56 -15.15 -30.78
N THR A 5 -51.65 -16.47 -30.73
CA THR A 5 -52.92 -17.19 -30.53
C THR A 5 -53.47 -16.90 -29.12
N PRO A 6 -54.78 -17.07 -28.87
CA PRO A 6 -55.38 -16.82 -27.57
C PRO A 6 -54.68 -17.59 -26.43
N ASP A 7 -54.31 -18.84 -26.67
CA ASP A 7 -53.65 -19.71 -25.69
C ASP A 7 -52.22 -19.24 -25.38
N GLU A 8 -51.48 -18.79 -26.40
CA GLU A 8 -50.15 -18.19 -26.21
C GLU A 8 -50.22 -16.91 -25.38
N LYS A 9 -51.25 -16.07 -25.59
CA LYS A 9 -51.47 -14.86 -24.80
C LYS A 9 -51.78 -15.21 -23.34
N LEU A 10 -52.67 -16.18 -23.12
CA LEU A 10 -53.02 -16.67 -21.78
C LEU A 10 -51.77 -17.19 -21.05
N ARG A 11 -50.97 -18.02 -21.73
CA ARG A 11 -49.72 -18.58 -21.19
C ARG A 11 -48.70 -17.49 -20.86
N LEU A 12 -48.50 -16.51 -21.74
CA LEU A 12 -47.57 -15.40 -21.48
C LEU A 12 -48.01 -14.55 -20.29
N GLN A 13 -49.32 -14.36 -20.11
CA GLN A 13 -49.86 -13.62 -18.97
C GLN A 13 -49.64 -14.39 -17.66
N GLN A 14 -49.90 -15.70 -17.65
CA GLN A 14 -49.63 -16.58 -16.50
C GLN A 14 -48.14 -16.57 -16.12
N LEU A 15 -47.24 -16.72 -17.10
CA LEU A 15 -45.79 -16.66 -16.86
C LEU A 15 -45.36 -15.28 -16.35
N ARG A 16 -45.97 -14.20 -16.84
CA ARG A 16 -45.67 -12.84 -16.40
C ARG A 16 -46.09 -12.62 -14.94
N GLU A 17 -47.23 -13.16 -14.52
CA GLU A 17 -47.66 -13.09 -13.11
C GLU A 17 -46.73 -13.89 -12.19
N LEU A 18 -46.38 -15.12 -12.58
CA LEU A 18 -45.41 -15.93 -11.83
C LEU A 18 -44.06 -15.23 -11.73
N ARG A 19 -43.59 -14.62 -12.82
CA ARG A 19 -42.34 -13.86 -12.84
C ARG A 19 -42.40 -12.65 -11.92
N ARG A 20 -43.52 -11.91 -11.86
CA ARG A 20 -43.68 -10.77 -10.96
C ARG A 20 -43.65 -11.19 -9.49
N ARG A 21 -44.30 -12.31 -9.14
CA ARG A 21 -44.25 -12.87 -7.77
C ARG A 21 -42.84 -13.34 -7.42
N TRP A 22 -42.20 -14.09 -8.30
CA TRP A 22 -40.81 -14.51 -8.10
C TRP A 22 -39.87 -13.32 -7.90
N LEU A 23 -39.99 -12.27 -8.71
CA LEU A 23 -39.19 -11.05 -8.56
C LEU A 23 -39.47 -10.34 -7.23
N LYS A 24 -40.72 -10.38 -6.74
CA LYS A 24 -41.09 -9.84 -5.44
C LYS A 24 -40.49 -10.66 -4.30
N ASP A 25 -40.42 -11.98 -4.44
CA ASP A 25 -39.82 -12.89 -3.47
C ASP A 25 -38.29 -12.78 -3.40
N GLN A 26 -37.64 -12.16 -4.42
CA GLN A 26 -36.21 -11.83 -4.38
C GLN A 26 -35.91 -10.56 -3.57
N GLU A 27 -36.93 -9.78 -3.17
CA GLU A 27 -36.72 -8.66 -2.27
C GLU A 27 -36.39 -9.18 -0.87
N LEU A 28 -35.13 -9.01 -0.46
CA LEU A 28 -34.68 -9.40 0.87
C LEU A 28 -35.21 -8.43 1.93
N SER A 29 -35.63 -8.99 3.05
CA SER A 29 -35.97 -8.19 4.22
C SER A 29 -34.69 -7.62 4.86
N PRO A 30 -34.76 -6.48 5.57
CA PRO A 30 -33.58 -5.91 6.24
C PRO A 30 -32.95 -6.80 7.32
N ARG A 31 -33.61 -7.89 7.73
CA ARG A 31 -33.14 -8.81 8.76
C ARG A 31 -32.48 -10.02 8.11
N GLU A 32 -31.18 -9.90 7.88
CA GLU A 32 -30.35 -11.03 7.44
C GLU A 32 -29.62 -11.65 8.63
N PRO A 33 -29.43 -12.98 8.64
CA PRO A 33 -28.59 -13.62 9.63
C PRO A 33 -27.13 -13.22 9.38
N VAL A 34 -26.63 -12.27 10.16
CA VAL A 34 -25.22 -11.86 10.14
C VAL A 34 -24.43 -12.76 11.08
N LEU A 35 -23.24 -13.17 10.66
CA LEU A 35 -22.30 -13.87 11.54
C LEU A 35 -21.99 -12.99 12.77
N PRO A 36 -21.78 -13.59 13.96
CA PRO A 36 -21.39 -12.80 15.12
C PRO A 36 -20.09 -12.06 14.86
N ALA A 37 -19.97 -10.86 15.42
CA ALA A 37 -18.77 -10.03 15.25
C ALA A 37 -17.52 -10.78 15.75
N GLN A 38 -16.47 -10.77 14.93
CA GLN A 38 -15.19 -11.37 15.31
C GLN A 38 -14.62 -10.64 16.54
N ARG A 39 -13.98 -11.41 17.45
CA ARG A 39 -13.34 -10.85 18.64
C ARG A 39 -12.21 -9.91 18.20
N MET A 40 -12.40 -8.63 18.51
CA MET A 40 -11.41 -7.59 18.23
C MET A 40 -10.23 -7.70 19.18
N TRP A 41 -9.04 -7.34 18.70
CA TRP A 41 -7.87 -7.24 19.58
C TRP A 41 -8.05 -6.07 20.57
N PRO A 42 -7.55 -6.13 21.82
CA PRO A 42 -7.81 -5.10 22.83
C PRO A 42 -7.45 -3.68 22.37
N MET A 43 -6.36 -3.53 21.60
CA MET A 43 -5.96 -2.23 21.05
C MET A 43 -6.94 -1.72 19.99
N GLU A 44 -7.44 -2.60 19.12
CA GLU A 44 -8.44 -2.23 18.12
C GLU A 44 -9.77 -1.85 18.79
N ALA A 45 -10.16 -2.58 19.83
CA ALA A 45 -11.33 -2.26 20.64
C ALA A 45 -11.18 -0.89 21.33
N PHE A 46 -9.98 -0.58 21.84
CA PHE A 46 -9.67 0.74 22.40
C PHE A 46 -9.81 1.84 21.34
N TRP A 47 -9.18 1.69 20.17
CA TRP A 47 -9.27 2.71 19.11
C TRP A 47 -10.69 2.90 18.61
N ASN A 48 -11.47 1.83 18.46
CA ASN A 48 -12.87 1.93 18.06
C ASN A 48 -13.72 2.70 19.08
N LYS A 49 -13.52 2.46 20.38
CA LYS A 49 -14.18 3.24 21.44
C LYS A 49 -13.70 4.68 21.46
N PHE A 50 -12.39 4.92 21.32
CA PHE A 50 -11.81 6.26 21.34
C PHE A 50 -12.34 7.13 20.19
N LEU A 51 -12.49 6.54 19.00
CA LEU A 51 -12.98 7.21 17.78
C LEU A 51 -14.51 7.32 17.69
N GLN A 52 -15.26 6.75 18.63
CA GLN A 52 -16.73 6.68 18.58
C GLN A 52 -17.37 8.07 18.49
N ASP A 53 -16.82 9.06 19.19
CA ASP A 53 -17.33 10.45 19.20
C ASP A 53 -17.08 11.21 17.89
N ARG A 54 -16.35 10.61 16.93
CA ARG A 54 -15.99 11.17 15.61
C ARG A 54 -15.30 12.54 15.64
N ALA A 55 -14.71 12.92 16.76
CA ALA A 55 -13.99 14.18 16.88
C ALA A 55 -12.79 14.24 15.89
N PRO A 56 -12.62 15.34 15.14
CA PRO A 56 -11.64 15.40 14.04
C PRO A 56 -10.20 15.23 14.52
N TRP A 57 -9.84 15.76 15.68
CA TRP A 57 -8.49 15.63 16.24
C TRP A 57 -8.14 14.17 16.60
N LYS A 58 -9.11 13.37 17.04
CA LYS A 58 -8.90 11.94 17.35
C LYS A 58 -8.56 11.15 16.09
N ASN A 59 -9.19 11.49 14.97
CA ASN A 59 -8.90 10.89 13.66
C ASN A 59 -7.48 11.21 13.19
N VAL A 60 -6.98 12.43 13.45
CA VAL A 60 -5.59 12.80 13.13
C VAL A 60 -4.60 11.94 13.92
N ILE A 61 -4.81 11.79 15.23
CA ILE A 61 -3.96 10.95 16.08
C ILE A 61 -3.97 9.50 15.59
N TYR A 62 -5.15 8.94 15.31
CA TYR A 62 -5.26 7.57 14.81
C TYR A 62 -4.56 7.37 13.46
N LYS A 63 -4.63 8.34 12.56
CA LYS A 63 -3.88 8.30 11.28
C LYS A 63 -2.38 8.27 11.51
N VAL A 64 -1.86 9.12 12.40
CA VAL A 64 -0.43 9.13 12.75
C VAL A 64 -0.02 7.79 13.36
N TYR A 65 -0.81 7.25 14.29
CA TYR A 65 -0.57 5.94 14.88
C TYR A 65 -0.51 4.81 13.84
N ARG A 66 -1.49 4.74 12.93
CA ARG A 66 -1.51 3.72 11.86
C ARG A 66 -0.32 3.87 10.92
N THR A 67 0.02 5.10 10.55
CA THR A 67 1.16 5.39 9.67
C THR A 67 2.48 5.01 10.35
N SER A 68 2.60 5.27 11.65
CA SER A 68 3.76 4.88 12.46
C SER A 68 3.93 3.36 12.50
N ILE A 69 2.85 2.62 12.77
CA ILE A 69 2.90 1.14 12.73
C ILE A 69 3.35 0.66 11.36
N PHE A 70 2.77 1.19 10.29
CA PHE A 70 3.16 0.82 8.93
C PHE A 70 4.64 1.11 8.65
N ALA A 71 5.14 2.27 9.05
CA ALA A 71 6.55 2.62 8.88
C ALA A 71 7.47 1.64 9.63
N VAL A 72 7.11 1.25 10.86
CA VAL A 72 7.89 0.29 11.63
C VAL A 72 7.84 -1.10 11.00
N THR A 73 6.64 -1.61 10.70
CA THR A 73 6.47 -3.01 10.26
C THR A 73 6.86 -3.25 8.80
N CYS A 74 6.58 -2.30 7.91
CA CYS A 74 6.78 -2.47 6.47
C CYS A 74 8.06 -1.80 5.94
N VAL A 75 8.66 -0.87 6.67
CA VAL A 75 9.88 -0.18 6.23
C VAL A 75 11.05 -0.53 7.13
N LEU A 76 10.94 -0.21 8.42
CA LEU A 76 12.06 -0.25 9.34
C LEU A 76 12.53 -1.70 9.60
N ILE A 77 11.61 -2.60 9.96
CA ILE A 77 11.96 -4.02 10.21
C ILE A 77 12.56 -4.66 8.94
N PRO A 78 11.95 -4.58 7.75
CA PRO A 78 12.56 -5.14 6.54
C PRO A 78 13.91 -4.51 6.20
N THR A 79 14.06 -3.20 6.37
CA THR A 79 15.35 -2.51 6.13
C THR A 79 16.44 -3.04 7.05
N TRP A 80 16.15 -3.27 8.33
CA TRP A 80 17.10 -3.88 9.27
C TRP A 80 17.46 -5.32 8.86
N ILE A 81 16.48 -6.12 8.44
CA ILE A 81 16.72 -7.50 7.98
C ILE A 81 17.61 -7.51 6.74
N VAL A 82 17.30 -6.67 5.74
CA VAL A 82 18.10 -6.55 4.51
C VAL A 82 19.51 -6.06 4.82
N HIS A 83 19.63 -5.01 5.65
CA HIS A 83 20.93 -4.50 6.06
C HIS A 83 21.78 -5.56 6.75
N TYR A 84 21.19 -6.32 7.69
CA TYR A 84 21.85 -7.44 8.36
C TYR A 84 22.30 -8.51 7.37
N TYR A 85 21.43 -8.89 6.42
CA TYR A 85 21.75 -9.87 5.39
C TYR A 85 22.91 -9.42 4.51
N VAL A 86 22.86 -8.19 3.99
CA VAL A 86 23.94 -7.60 3.19
C VAL A 86 25.25 -7.58 3.97
N LYS A 87 25.21 -7.14 5.23
CA LYS A 87 26.39 -6.99 6.09
C LYS A 87 27.06 -8.30 6.46
N TYR A 88 26.32 -9.39 6.66
CA TYR A 88 26.88 -10.64 7.18
C TYR A 88 26.87 -11.82 6.21
N HIS A 89 26.11 -11.75 5.11
CA HIS A 89 26.01 -12.84 4.13
C HIS A 89 26.56 -12.43 2.78
N VAL A 90 26.18 -11.25 2.27
CA VAL A 90 26.57 -10.83 0.92
C VAL A 90 28.00 -10.29 0.93
N SER A 91 28.34 -9.35 1.82
CA SER A 91 29.68 -8.74 1.90
C SER A 91 30.80 -9.75 2.20
N LYS A 92 30.49 -10.88 2.85
CA LYS A 92 31.46 -11.94 3.15
C LYS A 92 31.86 -12.75 1.91
N LYS A 93 31.08 -12.69 0.83
CA LYS A 93 31.37 -13.39 -0.42
C LYS A 93 32.16 -12.45 -1.34
N PRO A 94 33.34 -12.86 -1.85
CA PRO A 94 34.11 -12.02 -2.76
C PRO A 94 33.30 -11.72 -4.02
N TYR A 95 33.37 -10.47 -4.49
CA TYR A 95 32.65 -9.96 -5.67
C TYR A 95 31.11 -10.05 -5.62
N ALA A 96 30.51 -10.35 -4.47
CA ALA A 96 29.04 -10.33 -4.36
C ALA A 96 28.47 -8.90 -4.32
N ILE A 97 29.27 -7.92 -3.89
CA ILE A 97 28.97 -6.49 -3.99
C ILE A 97 30.16 -5.86 -4.72
N VAL A 98 29.91 -5.31 -5.91
CA VAL A 98 30.90 -4.59 -6.69
C VAL A 98 30.43 -3.16 -6.83
N GLU A 99 31.10 -2.24 -6.15
CA GLU A 99 30.82 -0.82 -6.22
C GLU A 99 31.70 -0.16 -7.29
N ARG A 100 31.14 0.80 -8.03
CA ARG A 100 31.93 1.64 -8.92
C ARG A 100 32.73 2.61 -8.06
N LYS A 101 34.03 2.70 -8.31
CA LYS A 101 34.92 3.66 -7.63
C LYS A 101 34.32 5.08 -7.69
N PRO A 102 34.41 5.86 -6.60
CA PRO A 102 33.92 7.23 -6.57
C PRO A 102 34.64 8.10 -7.61
N ARG A 103 33.97 9.16 -8.08
CA ARG A 103 34.60 10.15 -8.96
C ARG A 103 35.55 11.01 -8.13
N ILE A 104 36.74 11.26 -8.67
CA ILE A 104 37.79 12.05 -8.05
C ILE A 104 37.97 13.32 -8.88
N PHE A 105 38.01 14.47 -8.23
CA PHE A 105 38.21 15.77 -8.86
C PHE A 105 39.53 16.43 -8.43
N PRO A 106 40.07 17.34 -9.25
CA PRO A 106 41.22 18.17 -8.91
C PRO A 106 40.98 18.97 -7.62
N GLY A 107 41.90 18.86 -6.66
CA GLY A 107 41.79 19.46 -5.32
C GLY A 107 41.19 18.54 -4.25
N ASP A 108 40.63 17.38 -4.60
CA ASP A 108 40.12 16.41 -3.62
C ASP A 108 41.27 15.79 -2.82
N THR A 109 40.97 15.36 -1.58
CA THR A 109 41.92 14.60 -0.74
C THR A 109 41.42 13.16 -0.60
N ILE A 110 42.24 12.19 -0.97
CA ILE A 110 41.92 10.77 -0.81
C ILE A 110 41.99 10.42 0.68
N LEU A 111 40.88 9.97 1.27
CA LEU A 111 40.80 9.69 2.71
C LEU A 111 41.74 8.56 3.15
N GLU A 112 41.95 7.53 2.31
CA GLU A 112 42.81 6.40 2.66
C GLU A 112 44.31 6.70 2.51
N THR A 113 44.69 7.61 1.59
CA THR A 113 46.10 7.89 1.24
C THR A 113 46.59 9.24 1.76
N GLY A 114 45.68 10.19 2.01
CA GLY A 114 45.99 11.58 2.33
C GLY A 114 46.53 12.40 1.16
N GLU A 115 46.58 11.82 -0.05
CA GLU A 115 47.05 12.49 -1.25
C GLU A 115 46.03 13.54 -1.71
N VAL A 116 46.51 14.75 -1.95
CA VAL A 116 45.72 15.84 -2.53
C VAL A 116 45.89 15.82 -4.05
N ILE A 117 44.79 15.70 -4.76
CA ILE A 117 44.79 15.66 -6.22
C ILE A 117 45.22 17.03 -6.76
N PRO A 118 46.20 17.08 -7.68
CA PRO A 118 46.69 18.34 -8.22
C PRO A 118 45.54 19.18 -8.82
N PRO A 119 45.52 20.51 -8.61
CA PRO A 119 44.55 21.38 -9.25
C PRO A 119 44.72 21.36 -10.77
N MET A 120 43.63 21.68 -11.49
CA MET A 120 43.73 21.86 -12.94
C MET A 120 44.67 23.02 -13.26
N LYS A 121 45.35 22.93 -14.41
CA LYS A 121 46.11 24.06 -14.94
C LYS A 121 45.17 25.26 -15.12
N GLU A 122 45.67 26.45 -14.81
CA GLU A 122 44.95 27.70 -15.02
C GLU A 122 44.57 27.83 -16.51
N TYR A 123 43.30 28.09 -16.78
CA TYR A 123 42.83 28.36 -18.13
C TYR A 123 43.05 29.84 -18.43
N PRO A 124 43.53 30.21 -19.63
CA PRO A 124 43.59 31.60 -20.04
C PRO A 124 42.16 32.13 -20.18
N ASP A 125 41.70 32.87 -19.17
CA ASP A 125 40.37 33.50 -19.18
C ASP A 125 40.38 34.67 -20.18
N GLN A 126 39.48 34.62 -21.17
CA GLN A 126 39.36 35.63 -22.22
C GLN A 126 38.18 36.57 -21.97
N HIS A 127 37.47 36.41 -20.85
CA HIS A 127 36.36 37.29 -20.47
C HIS A 127 36.84 38.39 -19.51
N HIS A 128 36.83 39.63 -20.01
CA HIS A 128 36.97 40.87 -19.23
C HIS A 128 35.64 41.32 -18.64
#